data_AF-A0A8T4I8K6-F1
#
_entry.id   AF-A0A8T4I8K6-F1
#
_cell.length_a   1.000
_cell.length_b   1.000
_cell.length_c   1.000
_cell.angle_alpha   90.00
_cell.angle_beta   90.00
_cell.angle_gamma   90.00
#
_symmetry.space_group_name_H-M   'P 1'
#
loop_
_entity.id
_entity.type
_entity.pdbx_description
1 polymer ?
#
loop_
_entity_poly.entity_id
_entity_poly.type
_entity_poly.pdbx_seq_one_letter_code
_entity_poly.pdbx_strand_id
1 'polypeptide(L)' 'RSEERRRRNKDEGPELSKAPSGAPGDLPELPEPDELWQPIARDWYLSLRESGQAVCYQPSDWAMARYAA' A
#
# COMPACT_ATOMS: atom_id res chain seq x y z
N ARG A 1 3.09 -8.78 24.01
CA ARG A 1 2.17 -7.71 23.57
C ARG A 1 1.08 -8.40 22.76
N SER A 2 -0.19 -8.34 23.18
CA SER A 2 -1.28 -8.87 22.36
C SER A 2 -1.36 -8.06 21.07
N GLU A 3 -1.23 -8.73 19.93
CA GLU A 3 -1.19 -8.09 18.60
C GLU A 3 -2.56 -7.52 18.19
N GLU A 4 -3.64 -7.88 18.89
CA GLU A 4 -4.98 -7.38 18.63
C GLU A 4 -5.52 -6.55 19.79
N ARG A 5 -5.48 -5.23 19.61
CA ARG A 5 -6.33 -4.31 20.37
C ARG A 5 -7.69 -4.19 19.67
N ARG A 6 -8.62 -5.11 19.96
CA ARG A 6 -10.04 -4.98 19.58
C ARG A 6 -10.81 -4.18 20.64
N ARG A 7 -11.66 -3.25 20.18
CA ARG A 7 -12.66 -2.59 21.04
C ARG A 7 -13.80 -3.59 21.30
N ARG A 8 -14.19 -3.75 22.57
CA ARG A 8 -15.04 -4.84 23.13
C ARG A 8 -16.50 -4.91 22.64
N ASN A 9 -16.91 -4.19 21.60
CA ASN A 9 -18.35 -3.99 21.32
C ASN A 9 -18.94 -4.76 20.13
N LYS A 10 -18.20 -5.63 19.45
CA LYS A 10 -18.82 -6.53 18.45
C LYS A 10 -17.90 -7.70 18.14
N ASP A 11 -18.34 -8.92 18.46
CA ASP A 11 -17.64 -10.15 18.09
C ASP A 11 -17.85 -10.52 16.61
N GLU A 12 -18.88 -9.96 15.96
CA GLU A 12 -19.20 -10.14 14.54
C GLU A 12 -18.77 -8.92 13.72
N GLY A 13 -17.49 -8.83 13.43
CA GLY A 13 -16.96 -7.97 12.36
C GLY A 13 -16.68 -8.79 11.10
N PRO A 14 -16.53 -8.15 9.92
CA PRO A 14 -16.02 -8.87 8.74
C PRO A 14 -14.67 -9.52 9.09
N GLU A 15 -14.37 -10.66 8.44
CA GLU A 15 -13.09 -11.34 8.63
C GLU A 15 -11.93 -10.36 8.37
N LEU A 16 -10.94 -10.38 9.27
CA LEU A 16 -9.74 -9.58 9.13
C LEU A 16 -8.88 -10.17 8.00
N SER A 17 -8.82 -9.50 6.86
CA SER A 17 -7.80 -9.77 5.85
C SER A 17 -6.50 -9.02 6.21
N LYS A 18 -5.39 -9.75 6.28
CA LYS A 18 -4.06 -9.17 6.46
C LYS A 18 -3.40 -9.02 5.10
N ALA A 19 -2.81 -7.87 4.85
CA ALA A 19 -1.92 -7.68 3.71
C ALA A 19 -0.64 -8.51 3.88
N PRO A 20 0.01 -8.93 2.78
CA PRO A 20 1.35 -9.53 2.82
C PRO A 20 2.37 -8.64 3.54
N SER A 21 3.50 -9.23 3.94
CA SER A 21 4.67 -8.44 4.31
C SER A 21 5.55 -8.26 3.07
N GLY A 22 5.75 -7.02 2.65
CA GLY A 22 6.52 -6.69 1.45
C GLY A 22 5.72 -6.70 0.15
N ALA A 23 6.43 -6.48 -0.97
CA ALA A 23 5.83 -6.33 -2.29
C ALA A 23 5.15 -7.65 -2.75
N PRO A 24 3.92 -7.59 -3.27
CA PRO A 24 3.30 -8.74 -3.91
C PRO A 24 3.98 -9.08 -5.24
N GLY A 25 4.04 -10.37 -5.59
CA GLY A 25 4.77 -10.86 -6.77
C GLY A 25 4.08 -10.60 -8.10
N ASP A 26 2.82 -10.19 -8.06
CA ASP A 26 1.87 -10.14 -9.15
C ASP A 26 1.28 -8.72 -9.33
N LEU A 27 2.08 -7.70 -8.99
CA LEU A 27 1.76 -6.31 -9.32
C LEU A 27 1.70 -6.09 -10.84
N PRO A 28 0.82 -5.20 -11.31
CA PRO A 28 0.85 -4.75 -12.69
C PRO A 28 2.19 -4.06 -12.98
N GLU A 29 2.52 -3.90 -14.26
CA GLU A 29 3.67 -3.11 -14.67
C GLU A 29 3.43 -1.63 -14.33
N LEU A 30 4.03 -1.21 -13.21
CA LEU A 30 3.92 0.15 -12.70
C LEU A 30 4.99 1.04 -13.34
N PRO A 31 4.69 2.32 -13.60
CA PRO A 31 5.68 3.23 -14.14
C PRO A 31 6.80 3.45 -13.13
N GLU A 32 8.03 3.53 -13.64
CA GLU A 32 9.18 3.88 -12.80
C GLU A 32 9.09 5.32 -12.29
N PRO A 33 9.67 5.63 -11.11
CA PRO A 33 9.72 6.98 -10.57
C PRO A 33 10.44 7.94 -11.53
N ASP A 34 9.94 9.18 -11.60
CA ASP A 34 10.58 10.22 -12.40
C ASP A 34 11.84 10.75 -11.69
N GLU A 35 12.91 11.01 -12.45
CA GLU A 35 14.15 11.57 -11.91
C GLU A 35 13.98 13.01 -11.38
N LEU A 36 12.97 13.72 -11.86
CA LEU A 36 12.65 15.10 -11.45
C LEU A 36 11.81 15.16 -10.17
N TRP A 37 11.31 14.03 -9.67
CA TRP A 37 10.59 13.99 -8.41
C TRP A 37 11.47 14.41 -7.24
N GLN A 38 10.84 15.10 -6.28
CA GLN A 38 11.51 15.37 -5.02
C GLN A 38 11.83 14.04 -4.31
N PRO A 39 12.98 13.89 -3.64
CA PRO A 39 13.38 12.62 -3.03
C PRO A 39 12.31 12.02 -2.12
N ILE A 40 11.64 12.83 -1.31
CA ILE A 40 10.57 12.38 -0.41
C ILE A 40 9.36 11.80 -1.16
N ALA A 41 9.02 12.36 -2.32
CA ALA A 41 7.92 11.89 -3.15
C ALA A 41 8.25 10.56 -3.82
N ARG A 42 9.48 10.42 -4.34
CA ARG A 42 9.99 9.15 -4.85
C ARG A 42 9.98 8.07 -3.78
N ASP A 43 10.52 8.38 -2.59
CA ASP A 43 10.60 7.42 -1.49
C ASP A 43 9.19 7.01 -1.02
N TRP A 44 8.25 7.95 -0.99
CA TRP A 44 6.85 7.66 -0.71
C TRP A 44 6.23 6.74 -1.77
N TYR A 45 6.38 7.04 -3.06
CA TYR A 45 5.87 6.21 -4.15
C TYR A 45 6.43 4.79 -4.10
N LEU A 46 7.74 4.64 -3.91
CA LEU A 46 8.39 3.34 -3.76
C LEU A 46 7.90 2.58 -2.53
N SER A 47 7.67 3.27 -1.40
CA SER A 47 7.13 2.65 -0.20
C SER A 47 5.73 2.04 -0.43
N LEU A 48 4.91 2.66 -1.28
CA LEU A 48 3.61 2.10 -1.66
C LEU A 48 3.80 0.80 -2.45
N ARG A 49 4.69 0.82 -3.47
CA ARG A 49 5.01 -0.32 -4.35
C ARG A 49 5.59 -1.49 -3.58
N GLU A 50 6.45 -1.22 -2.60
CA GLU A 50 7.15 -2.24 -1.83
C GLU A 50 6.36 -2.76 -0.63
N SER A 51 5.24 -2.12 -0.30
CA SER A 51 4.38 -2.56 0.80
C SER A 51 3.43 -3.67 0.36
N GLY A 52 3.02 -4.53 1.30
CA GLY A 52 1.96 -5.49 1.03
C GLY A 52 0.60 -4.86 0.83
N GLN A 53 0.42 -3.56 1.13
CA GLN A 53 -0.81 -2.84 0.82
C GLN A 53 -1.00 -2.68 -0.70
N ALA A 54 0.06 -2.87 -1.49
CA ALA A 54 0.00 -2.78 -2.94
C ALA A 54 -1.01 -3.75 -3.58
N VAL A 55 -1.34 -4.88 -2.91
CA VAL A 55 -2.42 -5.81 -3.36
C VAL A 55 -3.80 -5.16 -3.39
N CYS A 56 -4.00 -4.08 -2.61
CA CYS A 56 -5.27 -3.40 -2.47
C CYS A 56 -5.42 -2.22 -3.44
N TYR A 57 -4.34 -1.79 -4.12
CA TYR A 57 -4.36 -0.61 -4.97
C TYR A 57 -4.83 -0.92 -6.39
N GLN A 58 -5.73 -0.08 -6.88
CA GLN A 58 -6.23 -0.10 -8.23
C GLN A 58 -5.38 0.79 -9.14
N PRO A 59 -5.51 0.68 -10.48
CA PRO A 59 -4.79 1.53 -11.42
C PRO A 59 -4.99 3.04 -11.16
N SER A 60 -6.17 3.45 -10.70
CA SER A 60 -6.45 4.85 -10.35
C SER A 60 -5.65 5.34 -9.14
N ASP A 61 -5.37 4.47 -8.17
CA ASP A 61 -4.54 4.82 -7.01
C ASP A 61 -3.10 5.07 -7.45
N TRP A 62 -2.58 4.24 -8.35
CA TRP A 62 -1.23 4.43 -8.92
C TRP A 62 -1.12 5.69 -9.78
N ALA A 63 -2.17 6.01 -10.54
CA ALA A 63 -2.24 7.27 -11.28
C ALA A 63 -2.22 8.48 -10.33
N MET A 64 -2.96 8.42 -9.22
CA MET A 64 -2.94 9.45 -8.19
C MET A 64 -1.57 9.55 -7.51
N ALA A 65 -0.95 8.43 -7.16
CA ALA A 65 0.37 8.40 -6.55
C ALA A 65 1.42 9.03 -7.48
N ARG A 66 1.35 8.77 -8.79
CA ARG A 66 2.21 9.42 -9.79
C ARG A 66 1.94 10.93 -9.91
N TYR A 67 0.68 11.36 -9.81
CA TYR A 67 0.31 12.77 -9.88
C TYR A 67 0.78 13.56 -8.64
N ALA A 68 0.76 12.92 -7.47
CA ALA A 68 1.12 13.55 -6.21
C ALA A 68 2.63 13.57 -5.91
N ALA A 69 3.40 12.70 -6.58
CA ALA A 69 4.86 12.60 -6.43
C ALA A 69 5.59 13.61 -7.33
#